data_AF-A0A497RLW9-F1
#
_entry.id   AF-A0A497RLW9-F1
#
_cell.length_a   1.000
_cell.length_b   1.000
_cell.length_c   1.000
_cell.angle_alpha   90.00
_cell.angle_beta   90.00
_cell.angle_gamma   90.00
#
_symmetry.space_group_name_H-M   'P 1'
#
loop_
_entity.id
_entity.type
_entity.pdbx_description
1 polymer ?
#
loop_
_entity_poly.entity_id
_entity_poly.type
_entity_poly.pdbx_seq_one_letter_code
_entity_poly.pdbx_strand_id
1 'polypeptide(L)' 'MARVKNITVSYGVTKNMGNYESLRLSESIEAELQDGESCTDAIDECRKYLVQKVEADVKILKDELP' A
#
# COMPACT_ATOMS: atom_id res chain seq x y z
N MET A 1 25.98 -10.03 9.26
CA MET A 1 25.01 -9.23 8.47
C MET A 1 23.62 -9.77 8.77
N ALA A 2 22.69 -8.92 9.20
CA ALA A 2 21.30 -9.35 9.41
C ALA A 2 20.69 -9.69 8.04
N ARG A 3 20.32 -10.97 7.83
CA ARG A 3 19.52 -11.36 6.67
C ARG A 3 18.08 -10.94 6.98
N VAL A 4 17.62 -9.86 6.35
CA VAL A 4 16.21 -9.49 6.40
C VAL A 4 15.45 -10.59 5.68
N LYS A 5 14.60 -11.31 6.41
CA LYS A 5 13.77 -12.40 5.85
C LYS A 5 12.39 -11.90 5.46
N ASN A 6 11.83 -10.99 6.26
CA ASN A 6 10.48 -10.49 6.09
C ASN A 6 10.53 -8.96 6.07
N ILE A 7 9.80 -8.36 5.13
CA ILE A 7 9.55 -6.93 5.08
C ILE A 7 8.04 -6.71 5.23
N THR A 8 7.65 -5.82 6.14
CA THR A 8 6.28 -5.32 6.21
C THR A 8 6.26 -3.89 5.66
N VAL A 9 5.48 -3.67 4.60
CA VAL A 9 5.26 -2.33 4.04
C VAL A 9 3.83 -1.93 4.36
N SER A 10 3.67 -0.78 5.01
CA SER A 10 2.36 -0.18 5.30
C SER A 10 2.21 1.10 4.50
N TYR A 11 1.08 1.23 3.79
CA TYR A 11 0.76 2.40 2.99
C TYR A 11 -0.62 2.92 3.37
N GLY A 12 -0.70 4.20 3.71
CA GLY A 12 -1.93 4.87 4.08
C GLY A 12 -2.14 6.14 3.27
N VAL A 13 -3.35 6.35 2.78
CA VAL A 13 -3.77 7.57 2.10
C VAL A 13 -4.97 8.15 2.84
N THR A 14 -4.89 9.46 3.09
CA THR A 14 -6.05 10.25 3.48
C THR A 14 -6.43 11.14 2.31
N LYS A 15 -7.63 10.96 1.76
CA LYS A 15 -8.14 11.76 0.64
C LYS A 15 -9.35 12.55 1.11
N ASN A 16 -9.31 13.87 0.91
CA ASN A 16 -10.46 14.74 1.15
C ASN A 16 -11.48 14.51 0.04
N MET A 17 -12.70 14.14 0.41
CA MET A 17 -13.79 13.84 -0.53
C MET A 17 -14.73 15.03 -0.77
N GLY A 18 -14.47 16.17 -0.10
CA GLY A 18 -15.41 17.28 -0.04
C GLY A 18 -16.44 17.08 1.08
N ASN A 19 -17.25 18.09 1.33
CA ASN A 19 -18.37 18.03 2.28
C ASN A 19 -18.02 17.54 3.71
N TYR A 20 -16.84 17.92 4.23
CA TYR A 20 -16.31 17.50 5.53
C TYR A 20 -16.00 15.99 5.68
N GLU A 21 -16.11 15.22 4.61
CA GLU A 21 -15.79 13.79 4.61
C GLU A 21 -14.35 13.55 4.17
N SER A 22 -13.65 12.71 4.95
CA SER A 22 -12.28 12.29 4.67
C SER A 22 -12.24 10.78 4.59
N LEU A 23 -11.81 10.26 3.44
CA LEU A 23 -11.58 8.83 3.28
C LEU A 23 -10.16 8.51 3.75
N ARG A 24 -10.07 7.63 4.75
CA ARG A 24 -8.80 7.07 5.21
C ARG A 24 -8.74 5.61 4.81
N LEU A 25 -7.73 5.26 4.03
CA LEU A 25 -7.42 3.89 3.66
C LEU A 25 -6.02 3.57 4.14
N SER A 26 -5.87 2.39 4.75
CA SER A 26 -4.59 1.89 5.25
C SER A 26 -4.48 0.42 4.88
N GLU A 27 -3.50 0.09 4.06
CA GLU A 27 -3.23 -1.27 3.62
C GLU A 27 -1.78 -1.63 4.00
N SER A 28 -1.59 -2.89 4.38
CA SER A 28 -0.28 -3.42 4.75
C SER A 28 -0.04 -4.74 4.05
N ILE A 29 1.17 -4.93 3.54
CA ILE A 29 1.60 -6.18 2.93
C ILE A 29 2.88 -6.67 3.60
N GLU A 30 2.94 -7.97 3.81
CA GLU A 30 4.15 -8.67 4.23
C GLU A 30 4.71 -9.43 3.04
N ALA A 31 5.99 -9.26 2.78
CA ALA A 31 6.73 -9.98 1.74
C ALA A 31 7.91 -10.71 2.38
N GLU A 32 8.02 -12.00 2.05
CA GLU A 32 9.21 -12.80 2.35
C GLU A 32 10.24 -12.62 1.23
N LEU A 33 11.45 -12.20 1.59
CA LEU A 33 12.57 -12.04 0.67
C LEU A 33 13.25 -13.39 0.44
N GLN A 34 13.51 -13.73 -0.82
CA GLN A 34 14.36 -14.87 -1.15
C GLN A 34 15.85 -14.52 -1.04
N ASP A 35 16.67 -15.55 -0.82
CA ASP A 35 18.12 -15.39 -0.72
C ASP A 35 18.68 -14.85 -2.06
N GLY A 36 19.26 -13.64 -2.02
CA GLY A 36 19.82 -12.97 -3.19
C GLY A 36 18.95 -11.84 -3.76
N GLU A 37 17.73 -11.66 -3.27
CA GLU A 37 16.90 -10.51 -3.63
C GLU A 37 17.37 -9.22 -2.94
N SER A 38 17.27 -8.12 -3.66
CA SER A 38 17.50 -6.78 -3.14
C SER A 38 16.31 -6.36 -2.28
N CYS A 39 16.56 -6.04 -1.01
CA CYS A 39 15.51 -5.51 -0.13
C CYS A 39 14.87 -4.24 -0.69
N THR A 40 15.64 -3.42 -1.41
CA THR A 40 15.15 -2.17 -2.02
C THR A 40 14.13 -2.46 -3.12
N ASP A 41 14.40 -3.46 -3.96
CA ASP A 41 13.51 -3.81 -5.07
C ASP A 41 12.19 -4.39 -4.55
N ALA A 42 12.27 -5.27 -3.54
CA ALA A 42 11.07 -5.83 -2.89
C ALA A 42 10.20 -4.76 -2.22
N ILE A 43 10.82 -3.75 -1.57
CA ILE A 43 10.09 -2.62 -0.99
C ILE A 43 9.38 -1.81 -2.08
N ASP A 44 10.06 -1.54 -3.19
CA ASP A 44 9.49 -0.76 -4.29
C ASP A 44 8.34 -1.50 -4.98
N GLU A 45 8.43 -2.83 -5.14
CA GLU A 45 7.32 -3.64 -5.65
C GLU A 45 6.12 -3.64 -4.69
N CYS A 46 6.36 -3.90 -3.40
CA CYS A 46 5.32 -3.84 -2.37
C CYS A 46 4.63 -2.47 -2.35
N ARG A 47 5.40 -1.39 -2.46
CA ARG A 47 4.89 -0.03 -2.51
C ARG A 47 4.04 0.21 -3.75
N LYS A 48 4.50 -0.17 -4.94
CA LYS A 48 3.74 -0.01 -6.20
C LYS A 48 2.40 -0.76 -6.13
N TYR A 49 2.42 -1.99 -5.63
CA TYR A 49 1.22 -2.79 -5.44
C TYR A 49 0.23 -2.12 -4.48
N LEU A 50 0.70 -1.69 -3.30
CA LEU A 50 -0.15 -1.02 -2.32
C LEU A 50 -0.75 0.29 -2.84
N VAL A 51 0.03 1.08 -3.59
CA VAL A 51 -0.46 2.31 -4.23
C VAL A 51 -1.57 2.00 -5.22
N GLN A 52 -1.37 1.03 -6.12
CA GLN A 52 -2.39 0.64 -7.10
C GLN A 52 -3.66 0.11 -6.45
N LYS A 53 -3.52 -0.72 -5.40
CA LYS A 53 -4.65 -1.25 -4.64
C LYS A 53 -5.46 -0.12 -3.99
N VAL A 54 -4.79 0.78 -3.28
CA VAL A 54 -5.45 1.91 -2.62
C VAL A 54 -6.10 2.85 -3.65
N GLU A 55 -5.48 3.10 -4.80
CA GLU A 55 -6.10 3.90 -5.86
C GLU A 55 -7.36 3.25 -6.46
N ALA A 56 -7.33 1.92 -6.65
CA ALA A 56 -8.49 1.17 -7.11
C ALA A 56 -9.62 1.22 -6.07
N ASP A 57 -9.31 1.01 -4.79
CA ASP A 57 -10.27 1.08 -3.70
C ASP A 57 -10.89 2.49 -3.57
N VAL A 58 -10.07 3.54 -3.66
CA VAL A 58 -10.56 4.93 -3.72
C VAL A 58 -11.52 5.15 -4.88
N LYS A 59 -11.25 4.56 -6.05
CA LYS A 59 -12.09 4.74 -7.23
C LYS A 59 -13.43 4.03 -7.06
N ILE A 60 -13.42 2.78 -6.60
CA ILE A 60 -14.64 2.02 -6.30
C ILE A 60 -15.50 2.78 -5.29
N LEU A 61 -14.89 3.24 -4.19
CA LEU A 61 -15.60 3.97 -3.14
C LEU A 61 -16.17 5.31 -3.64
N LYS A 62 -15.50 5.97 -4.58
CA LYS A 62 -16.02 7.19 -5.22
C LYS A 62 -17.21 6.93 -6.15
N ASP A 63 -17.20 5.82 -6.87
CA ASP A 63 -18.30 5.44 -7.76
C ASP A 63 -19.51 4.87 -6.99
N GLU A 64 -19.31 4.35 -5.77
CA GLU A 64 -20.37 3.84 -4.88
C GLU A 64 -20.97 4.89 -3.94
N LEU A 65 -20.32 6.04 -3.75
CA LEU A 65 -20.86 7.14 -2.95
C LEU A 65 -21.86 7.97 -3.79
N PRO A 66 -23.08 8.22 -3.28
CA PRO A 66 -24.16 8.91 -4.01
C PRO A 66 -23.89 10.39 -4.31
#